data_AF-K9VN43-F1
#
_entry.id   AF-K9VN43-F1
#
_cell.length_a   1.000
_cell.length_b   1.000
_cell.length_c   1.000
_cell.angle_alpha   90.00
_cell.angle_beta   90.00
_cell.angle_gamma   90.00
#
_symmetry.space_group_name_H-M   'P 1'
#
loop_
_entity.id
_entity.type
_entity.pdbx_description
1 polymer ?
#
loop_
_entity_poly.entity_id
_entity_poly.type
_entity_poly.pdbx_seq_one_letter_code
_entity_poly.pdbx_strand_id
1 'polypeptide(L)'
;MKHIMKQKLPRINPTTLIKSLGRFTLLATFAFGLGTLRNWEHYNNYWHGTIFRVQTVDFNMLSHTLPVKLSYTLLQGNIGELQRTLDSNYGLFGLIVTDCQISTKDCLSEQILYQSKSSQKWTKEISLATLSNHPYDLLQNPPPLQTERQYAKPDDSKPIPTGKVNSGEIIGRVYYVRGVPPTFIEDYNNWIKNPFKRTGSRTLYTSTFALFFVSGLSAWIIIEVVLSAKRNEQHLAQQQGEQLQREIQLIKLQLEEKNQQTIKLIDQRERGLAELESYRQEQEQNKGELENEIASYESELALKEQQQQETAQTLEDDLQLLWQEWQETSQRESEAKQRSEALYQTIVDLKRDRDLIQQQSRQLEQQLETIPNINELKAALDINNELNAALEGARTELDRTKEQSRDWEKFYVEEIDRLEKEKVQLNSKLYSSKSKTQFLEDRKRQLESDLCAAKYQTQTLENTIESLNVRLQNQSQNSHSAIPWSQLPSISGREAMGSLERLGFRRDRQNGSHVVLERVRVVKQIDSCTVPLHDELDSGTLAGILRQANVTPEDFLDNL
;
A
#
# COMPACT_ATOMS: atom_id res chain seq x y z
N MET A 1 -17.69 41.58 12.51
CA MET A 1 -19.16 41.63 12.31
C MET A 1 -19.61 42.68 11.26
N LYS A 2 -18.85 42.90 10.18
CA LYS A 2 -19.20 43.87 9.10
C LYS A 2 -19.01 43.28 7.68
N HIS A 3 -19.04 41.96 7.54
CA HIS A 3 -18.77 41.28 6.25
C HIS A 3 -19.93 40.48 5.67
N ILE A 4 -21.16 40.69 6.16
CA ILE A 4 -22.38 40.04 5.64
C ILE A 4 -23.40 41.09 5.19
N MET A 5 -23.01 42.06 4.37
CA MET A 5 -23.98 43.00 3.76
C MET A 5 -23.56 43.48 2.36
N LYS A 6 -23.10 42.56 1.51
CA LYS A 6 -23.09 42.76 0.04
C LYS A 6 -23.39 41.44 -0.69
N GLN A 7 -24.46 40.74 -0.31
CA GLN A 7 -25.12 39.88 -1.29
C GLN A 7 -25.84 40.82 -2.27
N LYS A 8 -25.32 40.91 -3.51
CA LYS A 8 -26.09 41.46 -4.63
C LYS A 8 -27.43 40.75 -4.61
N LEU A 9 -28.54 41.50 -4.49
CA LEU A 9 -29.87 40.99 -4.77
C LEU A 9 -29.78 40.21 -6.10
N PRO A 10 -30.07 38.90 -6.12
CA PRO A 10 -29.93 38.10 -7.33
C PRO A 10 -30.77 38.76 -8.42
N ARG A 11 -30.20 38.97 -9.61
CA ARG A 11 -30.96 39.42 -10.78
C ARG A 11 -32.11 38.44 -10.96
N ILE A 12 -33.33 38.88 -10.62
CA ILE A 12 -34.52 38.04 -10.72
C ILE A 12 -34.67 37.68 -12.19
N ASN A 13 -34.61 36.39 -12.50
CA ASN A 13 -34.71 35.90 -13.87
C ASN A 13 -36.08 36.32 -14.43
N PRO A 14 -36.15 36.98 -15.61
CA PRO A 14 -37.41 37.46 -16.17
C PRO A 14 -38.47 36.35 -16.30
N THR A 15 -38.05 35.11 -16.56
CA THR A 15 -38.97 33.96 -16.62
C THR A 15 -39.58 33.62 -15.25
N THR A 16 -38.82 33.76 -14.17
CA THR A 16 -39.31 33.54 -12.80
C THR A 16 -40.25 34.65 -12.36
N LEU A 17 -39.98 35.89 -12.79
CA LEU A 17 -40.85 37.04 -12.53
C LEU A 17 -42.21 36.88 -13.23
N ILE A 18 -42.21 36.49 -14.51
CA ILE A 18 -43.46 36.22 -15.26
C ILE A 18 -44.28 35.12 -14.58
N LYS A 19 -43.65 34.03 -14.16
CA LYS A 19 -44.34 32.95 -13.43
C LYS A 19 -44.89 33.41 -12.08
N SER A 20 -44.17 34.27 -11.37
CA SER A 20 -44.61 34.87 -10.09
C SER A 20 -45.81 35.79 -10.27
N LEU A 21 -45.75 36.68 -11.27
CA LEU A 21 -46.86 37.55 -11.67
C LEU A 21 -48.09 36.74 -12.09
N GLY A 22 -47.91 35.66 -12.85
CA GLY A 22 -49.02 34.77 -13.23
C GLY A 22 -49.73 34.14 -12.02
N ARG A 23 -48.97 33.68 -11.01
CA ARG A 23 -49.53 33.16 -9.76
C ARG A 23 -50.23 34.24 -8.93
N PHE A 24 -49.63 35.43 -8.85
CA PHE A 24 -50.25 36.58 -8.19
C PHE A 24 -51.61 36.90 -8.81
N THR A 25 -51.68 37.00 -10.13
CA THR A 25 -52.93 37.29 -10.85
C THR A 25 -53.99 36.22 -10.57
N LEU A 26 -53.63 34.92 -10.59
CA LEU A 26 -54.56 33.83 -10.30
C LEU A 26 -55.09 33.89 -8.86
N LEU A 27 -54.22 34.09 -7.87
CA LEU A 27 -54.63 34.17 -6.47
C LEU A 27 -55.45 35.44 -6.19
N ALA A 28 -55.10 36.56 -6.82
CA ALA A 28 -55.82 37.82 -6.69
C ALA A 28 -57.22 37.73 -7.31
N THR A 29 -57.39 37.10 -8.49
CA THR A 29 -58.72 36.90 -9.10
C THR A 29 -59.58 35.97 -8.27
N PHE A 30 -59.00 34.90 -7.71
CA PHE A 30 -59.72 34.00 -6.81
C PHE A 30 -60.16 34.70 -5.51
N ALA A 31 -59.26 35.45 -4.86
CA ALA A 31 -59.57 36.23 -3.66
C ALA A 31 -60.63 37.31 -3.92
N PHE A 32 -60.54 38.00 -5.06
CA PHE A 32 -61.55 38.98 -5.50
C PHE A 32 -62.93 38.32 -5.68
N GLY A 33 -62.97 37.14 -6.31
CA GLY A 33 -64.20 36.36 -6.50
C GLY A 33 -64.86 35.98 -5.18
N LEU A 34 -64.09 35.42 -4.24
CA LEU A 34 -64.60 35.06 -2.90
C LEU A 34 -65.10 36.28 -2.11
N GLY A 35 -64.35 37.38 -2.13
CA GLY A 35 -64.78 38.63 -1.49
C GLY A 35 -66.08 39.17 -2.07
N THR A 36 -66.23 39.10 -3.40
CA THR A 36 -67.46 39.53 -4.10
C THR A 36 -68.66 38.64 -3.75
N LEU A 37 -68.48 37.32 -3.72
CA LEU A 37 -69.53 36.37 -3.31
C LEU A 37 -69.99 36.62 -1.88
N ARG A 38 -69.06 36.85 -0.95
CA ARG A 38 -69.41 37.15 0.43
C ARG A 38 -70.11 38.50 0.57
N ASN A 39 -69.74 39.50 -0.23
CA ASN A 39 -70.44 40.79 -0.28
C ASN A 39 -71.84 40.68 -0.87
N TRP A 40 -72.07 39.78 -1.84
CA TRP A 40 -73.41 39.46 -2.34
C TRP A 40 -74.30 38.86 -1.26
N GLU A 41 -73.76 38.02 -0.38
CA GLU A 41 -74.50 37.50 0.76
C GLU A 41 -74.89 38.60 1.75
N HIS A 42 -73.97 39.53 2.06
CA HIS A 42 -74.26 40.71 2.89
C HIS A 42 -75.35 41.61 2.26
N TYR A 43 -75.28 41.84 0.96
CA TYR A 43 -76.32 42.53 0.19
C TYR A 43 -77.68 41.86 0.40
N ASN A 44 -77.74 40.55 0.16
CA ASN A 44 -78.99 39.79 0.18
C ASN A 44 -79.62 39.78 1.58
N ASN A 45 -78.82 39.51 2.61
CA ASN A 45 -79.27 39.48 4.00
C ASN A 45 -79.75 40.86 4.48
N TYR A 46 -79.13 41.94 4.00
CA TYR A 46 -79.57 43.29 4.36
C TYR A 46 -80.91 43.64 3.70
N TRP A 47 -81.02 43.53 2.37
CA TRP A 47 -82.21 43.98 1.65
C TRP A 47 -83.41 43.03 1.77
N HIS A 48 -83.20 41.72 1.58
CA HIS A 48 -84.28 40.73 1.65
C HIS A 48 -84.52 40.19 3.06
N GLY A 49 -83.60 40.44 4.00
CA GLY A 49 -83.78 40.07 5.41
C GLY A 49 -84.12 41.28 6.28
N THR A 50 -83.13 42.15 6.51
CA THR A 50 -83.25 43.25 7.49
C THR A 50 -84.30 44.28 7.08
N ILE A 51 -84.19 44.86 5.89
CA ILE A 51 -85.11 45.90 5.41
C ILE A 51 -86.53 45.34 5.23
N PHE A 52 -86.65 44.12 4.71
CA PHE A 52 -87.93 43.46 4.55
C PHE A 52 -88.69 43.32 5.89
N ARG A 53 -88.00 42.83 6.93
CA ARG A 53 -88.56 42.68 8.29
C ARG A 53 -88.98 44.01 8.89
N VAL A 54 -88.13 45.04 8.77
CA VAL A 54 -88.43 46.39 9.26
C VAL A 54 -89.70 46.92 8.61
N GLN A 55 -89.81 46.84 7.27
CA GLN A 55 -91.02 47.26 6.55
C GLN A 55 -92.27 46.47 6.97
N THR A 56 -92.16 45.15 7.23
CA THR A 56 -93.30 44.35 7.68
C THR A 56 -93.80 44.80 9.06
N VAL A 57 -92.88 45.08 9.99
CA VAL A 57 -93.23 45.59 11.31
C VAL A 57 -93.87 46.97 11.21
N ASP A 58 -93.30 47.86 10.39
CA ASP A 58 -93.85 49.20 10.17
C ASP A 58 -95.25 49.13 9.55
N PHE A 59 -95.46 48.29 8.53
CA PHE A 59 -96.79 48.09 7.93
C PHE A 59 -97.79 47.60 8.96
N ASN A 60 -97.39 46.63 9.80
CA ASN A 60 -98.27 46.13 10.84
C ASN A 60 -98.68 47.23 11.82
N MET A 61 -97.71 48.02 12.33
CA MET A 61 -97.99 49.15 13.22
C MET A 61 -98.88 50.21 12.57
N LEU A 62 -98.64 50.50 11.28
CA LEU A 62 -99.44 51.47 10.53
C LEU A 62 -100.87 50.95 10.30
N SER A 63 -101.09 49.67 10.05
CA SER A 63 -102.45 49.09 9.93
C SER A 63 -103.29 49.22 11.18
N HIS A 64 -102.69 49.47 12.35
CA HIS A 64 -103.41 49.77 13.59
C HIS A 64 -103.77 51.25 13.79
N THR A 65 -103.13 52.18 13.06
CA THR A 65 -103.14 53.61 13.43
C THR A 65 -103.40 54.54 12.25
N LEU A 66 -102.85 54.23 11.08
CA LEU A 66 -102.87 55.05 9.90
C LEU A 66 -104.29 55.21 9.31
N PRO A 67 -105.14 54.17 9.23
CA PRO A 67 -106.49 54.31 8.67
C PRO A 67 -107.33 55.35 9.43
N VAL A 68 -107.27 55.35 10.77
CA VAL A 68 -107.96 56.34 11.61
C VAL A 68 -107.50 57.76 11.28
N LYS A 69 -106.18 57.98 11.32
CA LYS A 69 -105.60 59.32 11.12
C LYS A 69 -105.91 59.84 9.71
N LEU A 70 -105.74 59.00 8.68
CA LEU A 70 -106.00 59.39 7.30
C LEU A 70 -107.49 59.67 7.06
N SER A 71 -108.39 58.78 7.50
CA SER A 71 -109.84 59.01 7.44
C SER A 71 -110.21 60.35 8.07
N TYR A 72 -109.72 60.62 9.28
CA TYR A 72 -110.00 61.87 9.97
C TYR A 72 -109.48 63.10 9.21
N THR A 73 -108.22 63.07 8.76
CA THR A 73 -107.63 64.20 8.00
C THR A 73 -108.29 64.45 6.66
N LEU A 74 -108.76 63.41 5.96
CA LEU A 74 -109.52 63.50 4.72
C LEU A 74 -110.88 64.18 4.97
N LEU A 75 -111.62 63.74 5.98
CA LEU A 75 -112.93 64.30 6.33
C LEU A 75 -112.84 65.77 6.76
N GLN A 76 -111.75 66.16 7.42
CA GLN A 76 -111.49 67.55 7.82
C GLN A 76 -110.88 68.42 6.71
N GLY A 77 -110.57 67.84 5.54
CA GLY A 77 -109.92 68.55 4.43
C GLY A 77 -108.49 69.05 4.73
N ASN A 78 -107.82 68.53 5.76
CA ASN A 78 -106.48 68.97 6.15
C ASN A 78 -105.39 68.24 5.34
N ILE A 79 -105.28 68.62 4.06
CA ILE A 79 -104.34 67.99 3.11
C ILE A 79 -102.88 68.16 3.55
N GLY A 80 -102.55 69.26 4.24
CA GLY A 80 -101.21 69.49 4.76
C GLY A 80 -100.79 68.43 5.78
N GLU A 81 -101.64 68.11 6.74
CA GLU A 81 -101.36 67.06 7.75
C GLU A 81 -101.42 65.65 7.16
N LEU A 82 -102.31 65.42 6.19
CA LEU A 82 -102.36 64.17 5.43
C LEU A 82 -101.03 63.91 4.73
N GLN A 83 -100.53 64.87 3.94
CA GLN A 83 -99.29 64.71 3.21
C GLN A 83 -98.08 64.58 4.15
N ARG A 84 -98.02 65.34 5.26
CA ARG A 84 -96.98 65.17 6.30
C ARG A 84 -96.97 63.76 6.87
N THR A 85 -98.16 63.17 7.07
CA THR A 85 -98.30 61.79 7.57
C THR A 85 -97.81 60.77 6.53
N LEU A 86 -98.10 60.99 5.25
CA LEU A 86 -97.58 60.12 4.19
C LEU A 86 -96.06 60.23 4.04
N ASP A 87 -95.50 61.43 4.11
CA ASP A 87 -94.08 61.70 3.90
C ASP A 87 -93.18 61.31 5.11
N SER A 88 -93.76 60.96 6.26
CA SER A 88 -93.01 60.70 7.51
C SER A 88 -92.18 59.41 7.49
N ASN A 89 -92.33 58.57 6.46
CA ASN A 89 -91.53 57.35 6.29
C ASN A 89 -90.18 57.60 5.56
N TYR A 90 -89.90 58.85 5.17
CA TYR A 90 -88.66 59.28 4.47
C TYR A 90 -88.35 58.48 3.19
N GLY A 91 -89.37 57.88 2.58
CA GLY A 91 -89.28 57.12 1.35
C GLY A 91 -88.87 55.65 1.50
N LEU A 92 -88.79 55.11 2.72
CA LEU A 92 -88.44 53.71 3.00
C LEU A 92 -89.42 52.71 2.36
N PHE A 93 -90.68 53.11 2.26
CA PHE A 93 -91.76 52.39 1.58
C PHE A 93 -92.80 53.41 1.10
N GLY A 94 -93.73 52.96 0.27
CA GLY A 94 -94.79 53.80 -0.27
C GLY A 94 -96.09 53.73 0.50
N LEU A 95 -96.70 54.89 0.72
CA LEU A 95 -98.07 55.02 1.19
C LEU A 95 -98.88 55.73 0.10
N ILE A 96 -99.98 55.13 -0.32
CA ILE A 96 -100.78 55.62 -1.46
C ILE A 96 -102.24 55.62 -1.06
N VAL A 97 -102.87 56.78 -1.14
CA VAL A 97 -104.29 56.97 -0.82
C VAL A 97 -105.09 57.03 -2.11
N THR A 98 -106.13 56.20 -2.21
CA THR A 98 -107.06 56.18 -3.35
C THR A 98 -108.49 56.50 -2.91
N ASP A 99 -109.33 56.88 -3.88
CA ASP A 99 -110.75 57.19 -3.71
C ASP A 99 -111.67 55.95 -3.76
N CYS A 100 -111.12 54.73 -3.69
CA CYS A 100 -111.92 53.52 -3.84
C CYS A 100 -112.93 53.31 -2.71
N GLN A 101 -114.22 53.23 -3.04
CA GLN A 101 -115.34 53.12 -2.09
C GLN A 101 -115.85 51.69 -1.87
N ILE A 102 -115.20 50.68 -2.45
CA ILE A 102 -115.62 49.27 -2.34
C ILE A 102 -114.64 48.51 -1.44
N SER A 103 -115.09 47.45 -0.77
CA SER A 103 -114.23 46.56 0.04
C SER A 103 -113.57 45.42 -0.75
N THR A 104 -114.00 45.16 -1.98
CA THR A 104 -113.50 44.06 -2.83
C THR A 104 -112.12 44.35 -3.41
N LYS A 105 -111.25 43.36 -3.52
CA LYS A 105 -109.86 43.55 -3.99
C LYS A 105 -109.74 44.39 -5.28
N ASP A 106 -110.57 44.12 -6.28
CA ASP A 106 -110.49 44.77 -7.58
C ASP A 106 -111.36 46.04 -7.61
N CYS A 107 -110.72 47.21 -7.66
CA CYS A 107 -111.36 48.51 -7.80
C CYS A 107 -111.04 49.09 -9.19
N LEU A 108 -111.89 48.78 -10.17
CA LEU A 108 -111.60 48.99 -11.59
C LEU A 108 -111.47 50.46 -12.02
N SER A 109 -111.89 51.42 -11.19
CA SER A 109 -111.91 52.86 -11.49
C SER A 109 -111.25 53.73 -10.41
N GLU A 110 -110.38 53.17 -9.57
CA GLU A 110 -109.73 53.96 -8.51
C GLU A 110 -108.72 54.97 -9.06
N GLN A 111 -108.66 56.15 -8.44
CA GLN A 111 -107.67 57.20 -8.71
C GLN A 111 -106.76 57.41 -7.50
N ILE A 112 -105.48 57.63 -7.76
CA ILE A 112 -104.51 57.99 -6.73
C ILE A 112 -104.76 59.46 -6.33
N LEU A 113 -105.18 59.67 -5.10
CA LEU A 113 -105.39 61.01 -4.53
C LEU A 113 -104.09 61.60 -3.99
N TYR A 114 -103.38 60.82 -3.18
CA TYR A 114 -102.15 61.25 -2.51
C TYR A 114 -101.14 60.11 -2.42
N GLN A 115 -99.85 60.45 -2.46
CA GLN A 115 -98.78 59.48 -2.32
C GLN A 115 -97.61 60.06 -1.52
N SER A 116 -96.90 59.20 -0.78
CA SER A 116 -95.68 59.59 -0.07
C SER A 116 -94.56 59.95 -1.05
N LYS A 117 -93.85 61.04 -0.78
CA LYS A 117 -92.68 61.47 -1.57
C LYS A 117 -91.49 60.56 -1.31
N SER A 118 -90.79 60.16 -2.37
CA SER A 118 -89.56 59.39 -2.25
C SER A 118 -88.64 59.64 -3.46
N SER A 119 -87.33 59.68 -3.21
CA SER A 119 -86.30 59.67 -4.25
C SER A 119 -85.95 58.26 -4.74
N GLN A 120 -86.60 57.23 -4.18
CA GLN A 120 -86.34 55.82 -4.51
C GLN A 120 -87.09 55.36 -5.76
N LYS A 121 -86.61 54.28 -6.39
CA LYS A 121 -87.11 53.78 -7.68
C LYS A 121 -88.55 53.25 -7.64
N TRP A 122 -89.05 52.79 -6.48
CA TRP A 122 -90.39 52.20 -6.36
C TRP A 122 -91.52 53.16 -6.79
N THR A 123 -91.30 54.48 -6.70
CA THR A 123 -92.24 55.50 -7.16
C THR A 123 -92.45 55.52 -8.68
N LYS A 124 -91.50 54.97 -9.45
CA LYS A 124 -91.54 54.93 -10.93
C LYS A 124 -92.25 53.69 -11.48
N GLU A 125 -92.45 52.66 -10.65
CA GLU A 125 -93.04 51.38 -11.04
C GLU A 125 -94.51 51.25 -10.65
N ILE A 126 -95.07 52.24 -9.95
CA ILE A 126 -96.47 52.23 -9.53
C ILE A 126 -97.38 52.63 -10.70
N SER A 127 -98.22 51.68 -11.09
CA SER A 127 -99.39 51.90 -11.91
C SER A 127 -100.66 51.45 -11.18
N LEU A 128 -101.82 51.96 -11.57
CA LEU A 128 -103.12 51.53 -11.02
C LEU A 128 -103.30 50.00 -11.11
N ALA A 129 -102.80 49.37 -12.18
CA ALA A 129 -102.86 47.91 -12.36
C ALA A 129 -102.04 47.13 -11.33
N THR A 130 -100.97 47.72 -10.79
CA THR A 130 -100.08 47.07 -9.81
C THR A 130 -100.54 47.25 -8.36
N LEU A 131 -101.38 48.24 -8.06
CA LEU A 131 -101.83 48.53 -6.68
C LEU A 131 -102.63 47.39 -6.06
N SER A 132 -103.42 46.68 -6.85
CA SER A 132 -104.21 45.52 -6.41
C SER A 132 -103.37 44.39 -5.82
N ASN A 133 -102.06 44.35 -6.10
CA ASN A 133 -101.13 43.35 -5.57
C ASN A 133 -100.53 43.75 -4.22
N HIS A 134 -100.73 44.98 -3.77
CA HIS A 134 -100.22 45.50 -2.51
C HIS A 134 -101.26 45.39 -1.39
N PRO A 135 -100.82 45.17 -0.14
CA PRO A 135 -101.71 45.22 1.02
C PRO A 135 -102.28 46.62 1.19
N TYR A 136 -103.54 46.69 1.63
CA TYR A 136 -104.23 47.94 1.88
C TYR A 136 -105.14 47.81 3.10
N ASP A 137 -105.44 48.96 3.69
CA ASP A 137 -106.49 49.15 4.67
C ASP A 137 -107.56 50.11 4.14
N LEU A 138 -108.79 49.94 4.63
CA LEU A 138 -109.94 50.75 4.25
C LEU A 138 -109.97 52.05 5.05
N LEU A 139 -110.23 53.16 4.37
CA LEU A 139 -110.51 54.44 4.99
C LEU A 139 -112.04 54.59 5.05
N GLN A 140 -112.58 54.83 6.24
CA GLN A 140 -114.03 54.87 6.48
C GLN A 140 -114.48 56.15 7.19
N ASN A 141 -115.77 56.43 7.09
CA ASN A 141 -116.50 57.43 7.87
C ASN A 141 -117.66 56.75 8.63
N PRO A 142 -117.64 56.67 9.98
CA PRO A 142 -116.61 57.21 10.88
C PRO A 142 -115.26 56.47 10.74
N PRO A 143 -114.14 57.08 11.20
CA PRO A 143 -112.81 56.47 11.13
C PRO A 143 -112.76 55.07 11.79
N PRO A 144 -112.10 54.08 11.15
CA PRO A 144 -112.13 52.68 11.59
C PRO A 144 -111.27 52.47 12.85
N LEU A 145 -111.86 52.04 13.96
CA LEU A 145 -111.17 51.89 15.26
C LEU A 145 -110.48 50.54 15.45
N GLN A 146 -110.87 49.51 14.69
CA GLN A 146 -110.32 48.16 14.79
C GLN A 146 -109.48 47.85 13.55
N THR A 147 -108.34 47.18 13.71
CA THR A 147 -107.58 46.71 12.54
C THR A 147 -108.22 45.45 11.98
N GLU A 148 -108.44 45.40 10.67
CA GLU A 148 -109.05 44.26 9.98
C GLU A 148 -108.02 43.23 9.49
N ARG A 149 -106.76 43.64 9.38
CA ARG A 149 -105.64 42.84 8.88
C ARG A 149 -104.37 43.12 9.66
N GLN A 150 -103.57 42.08 9.88
CA GLN A 150 -102.29 42.19 10.60
C GLN A 150 -101.26 41.20 10.06
N TYR A 151 -99.98 41.47 10.30
CA TYR A 151 -98.90 40.51 10.07
C TYR A 151 -98.64 39.71 11.35
N ALA A 152 -98.60 38.38 11.26
CA ALA A 152 -98.35 37.54 12.44
C ALA A 152 -96.87 37.53 12.84
N LYS A 153 -95.97 37.62 11.85
CA LYS A 153 -94.51 37.64 12.05
C LYS A 153 -93.83 38.68 11.15
N PRO A 154 -92.64 39.17 11.53
CA PRO A 154 -91.85 40.12 10.70
C PRO A 154 -91.46 39.60 9.31
N ASP A 155 -91.42 38.28 9.13
CA ASP A 155 -91.04 37.63 7.87
C ASP A 155 -92.24 37.35 6.94
N ASP A 156 -93.46 37.68 7.36
CA ASP A 156 -94.65 37.42 6.56
C ASP A 156 -94.76 38.41 5.39
N SER A 157 -94.95 37.88 4.18
CA SER A 157 -95.08 38.70 2.97
C SER A 157 -96.48 39.31 2.80
N LYS A 158 -97.50 38.72 3.43
CA LYS A 158 -98.91 39.14 3.32
C LYS A 158 -99.57 39.18 4.70
N PRO A 159 -100.48 40.14 4.95
CA PRO A 159 -101.21 40.19 6.20
C PRO A 159 -102.35 39.17 6.20
N ILE A 160 -102.76 38.75 7.40
CA ILE A 160 -103.89 37.86 7.67
C ILE A 160 -105.06 38.65 8.27
N PRO A 161 -106.32 38.23 8.03
CA PRO A 161 -107.48 38.90 8.63
C PRO A 161 -107.52 38.70 10.15
N THR A 162 -107.92 39.72 10.89
CA THR A 162 -108.13 39.64 12.36
C THR A 162 -109.52 39.16 12.75
N GLY A 163 -110.45 39.13 11.80
CA GLY A 163 -111.88 38.86 12.04
C GLY A 163 -112.64 40.04 12.65
N LYS A 164 -112.02 41.21 12.79
CA LYS A 164 -112.67 42.46 13.18
C LYS A 164 -113.24 43.18 11.95
N VAL A 165 -114.34 43.90 12.13
CA VAL A 165 -115.03 44.64 11.07
C VAL A 165 -115.41 46.01 11.61
N ASN A 166 -115.15 47.06 10.85
CA ASN A 166 -115.54 48.42 11.18
C ASN A 166 -116.86 48.80 10.48
N SER A 167 -117.64 49.68 11.11
CA SER A 167 -118.87 50.23 10.55
C SER A 167 -118.62 51.62 10.00
N GLY A 168 -118.96 51.86 8.74
CA GLY A 168 -118.86 53.18 8.13
C GLY A 168 -118.91 53.12 6.61
N GLU A 169 -119.15 54.26 5.98
CA GLU A 169 -119.01 54.42 4.54
C GLU A 169 -117.52 54.38 4.17
N ILE A 170 -117.14 53.59 3.17
CA ILE A 170 -115.76 53.53 2.68
C ILE A 170 -115.51 54.79 1.84
N ILE A 171 -114.60 55.64 2.29
CA ILE A 171 -114.23 56.90 1.64
C ILE A 171 -112.92 56.79 0.85
N GLY A 172 -112.21 55.66 0.95
CA GLY A 172 -110.98 55.41 0.21
C GLY A 172 -110.19 54.22 0.72
N ARG A 173 -108.96 54.08 0.23
CA ARG A 173 -107.98 53.08 0.68
C ARG A 173 -106.63 53.69 0.92
N VAL A 174 -105.85 53.07 1.80
CA VAL A 174 -104.41 53.30 1.89
C VAL A 174 -103.65 52.02 1.56
N TYR A 175 -102.81 52.06 0.53
CA TYR A 175 -101.95 50.96 0.11
C TYR A 175 -100.55 51.10 0.69
N TYR A 176 -99.95 49.98 1.08
CA TYR A 176 -98.56 49.88 1.54
C TYR A 176 -97.70 49.22 0.46
N VAL A 177 -96.81 49.99 -0.16
CA VAL A 177 -95.95 49.55 -1.26
C VAL A 177 -94.53 49.34 -0.75
N ARG A 178 -93.98 48.13 -0.86
CA ARG A 178 -92.59 47.88 -0.46
C ARG A 178 -91.62 48.57 -1.41
N GLY A 179 -90.54 49.13 -0.87
CA GLY A 179 -89.45 49.68 -1.68
C GLY A 179 -88.71 48.60 -2.48
N VAL A 180 -88.36 48.91 -3.74
CA VAL A 180 -87.56 48.02 -4.60
C VAL A 180 -86.08 48.22 -4.27
N PRO A 181 -85.36 47.18 -3.80
CA PRO A 181 -83.94 47.31 -3.49
C PRO A 181 -83.11 47.57 -4.77
N PRO A 182 -82.01 48.33 -4.69
CA PRO A 182 -81.09 48.50 -5.82
C PRO A 182 -80.48 47.16 -6.18
N THR A 183 -80.20 46.87 -7.47
CA THR A 183 -79.56 45.59 -7.82
C THR A 183 -78.19 45.46 -7.16
N PHE A 184 -77.72 44.22 -6.95
CA PHE A 184 -76.39 44.00 -6.36
C PHE A 184 -75.30 44.77 -7.12
N ILE A 185 -75.33 44.77 -8.45
CA ILE A 185 -74.35 45.48 -9.29
C ILE A 185 -74.41 46.99 -9.05
N GLU A 186 -75.60 47.58 -8.94
CA GLU A 186 -75.75 49.00 -8.62
C GLU A 186 -75.24 49.34 -7.22
N ASP A 187 -75.58 48.52 -6.22
CA ASP A 187 -75.13 48.69 -4.84
C ASP A 187 -73.61 48.54 -4.72
N TYR A 188 -73.05 47.54 -5.40
CA TYR A 188 -71.63 47.24 -5.42
C TYR A 188 -70.82 48.30 -6.17
N ASN A 189 -71.29 48.79 -7.31
CA ASN A 189 -70.63 49.90 -8.02
C ASN A 189 -70.64 51.20 -7.21
N ASN A 190 -71.72 51.47 -6.47
CA ASN A 190 -71.77 52.61 -5.57
C ASN A 190 -70.82 52.44 -4.38
N TRP A 191 -70.62 51.22 -3.89
CA TRP A 191 -69.55 50.92 -2.94
C TRP A 191 -68.17 51.16 -3.54
N ILE A 192 -67.88 50.70 -4.77
CA ILE A 192 -66.57 50.93 -5.43
C ILE A 192 -66.27 52.43 -5.55
N LYS A 193 -67.27 53.27 -5.84
CA LYS A 193 -67.11 54.73 -5.90
C LYS A 193 -66.74 55.36 -4.56
N ASN A 194 -67.19 54.79 -3.44
CA ASN A 194 -66.86 55.26 -2.10
C ASN A 194 -66.80 54.09 -1.10
N PRO A 195 -65.68 53.34 -1.08
CA PRO A 195 -65.60 52.06 -0.37
C PRO A 195 -65.58 52.25 1.15
N PHE A 196 -65.22 53.43 1.65
CA PHE A 196 -65.15 53.69 3.09
C PHE A 196 -66.49 54.15 3.68
N LYS A 197 -67.51 54.40 2.84
CA LYS A 197 -68.85 54.75 3.30
C LYS A 197 -69.58 53.52 3.87
N ARG A 198 -69.65 53.46 5.20
CA ARG A 198 -70.35 52.40 5.92
C ARG A 198 -71.84 52.73 6.07
N THR A 199 -72.64 52.32 5.10
CA THR A 199 -74.10 52.50 5.13
C THR A 199 -74.83 51.27 4.62
N GLY A 200 -75.86 50.83 5.34
CA GLY A 200 -76.73 49.71 4.94
C GLY A 200 -75.95 48.41 4.67
N SER A 201 -76.22 47.80 3.52
CA SER A 201 -75.56 46.56 3.04
C SER A 201 -74.03 46.66 2.96
N ARG A 202 -73.48 47.85 2.71
CA ARG A 202 -72.06 48.08 2.40
C ARG A 202 -71.15 48.11 3.62
N THR A 203 -71.73 48.08 4.82
CA THR A 203 -70.99 48.23 6.09
C THR A 203 -69.83 47.24 6.22
N LEU A 204 -70.00 46.02 5.71
CA LEU A 204 -69.02 44.94 5.79
C LEU A 204 -68.23 44.72 4.48
N TYR A 205 -68.59 45.39 3.38
CA TYR A 205 -67.99 45.08 2.07
C TYR A 205 -66.48 45.27 2.05
N THR A 206 -66.01 46.38 2.62
CA THR A 206 -64.60 46.74 2.64
C THR A 206 -63.78 45.84 3.55
N SER A 207 -64.31 45.50 4.74
CA SER A 207 -63.62 44.57 5.64
C SER A 207 -63.53 43.17 5.06
N THR A 208 -64.61 42.70 4.45
CA THR A 208 -64.65 41.39 3.80
C THR A 208 -63.67 41.33 2.62
N PHE A 209 -63.70 42.33 1.74
CA PHE A 209 -62.78 42.41 0.61
C PHE A 209 -61.31 42.48 1.06
N ALA A 210 -61.01 43.32 2.05
CA ALA A 210 -59.66 43.45 2.60
C ALA A 210 -59.15 42.13 3.21
N LEU A 211 -60.00 41.40 3.94
CA LEU A 211 -59.66 40.10 4.51
C LEU A 211 -59.24 39.10 3.42
N PHE A 212 -60.07 38.93 2.38
CA PHE A 212 -59.76 38.01 1.30
C PHE A 212 -58.51 38.45 0.52
N PHE A 213 -58.36 39.74 0.24
CA PHE A 213 -57.18 40.26 -0.45
C PHE A 213 -55.88 40.02 0.34
N VAL A 214 -55.87 40.32 1.64
CA VAL A 214 -54.71 40.08 2.52
C VAL A 214 -54.41 38.58 2.62
N SER A 215 -55.43 37.72 2.71
CA SER A 215 -55.21 36.26 2.70
C SER A 215 -54.59 35.77 1.38
N GLY A 216 -55.05 36.29 0.23
CA GLY A 216 -54.51 35.93 -1.09
C GLY A 216 -53.07 36.40 -1.26
N LEU A 217 -52.77 37.62 -0.82
CA LEU A 217 -51.42 38.20 -0.84
C LEU A 217 -50.46 37.43 0.07
N SER A 218 -50.92 37.03 1.26
CA SER A 218 -50.13 36.23 2.20
C SER A 218 -49.81 34.85 1.63
N ALA A 219 -50.81 34.18 1.04
CA ALA A 219 -50.60 32.89 0.37
C ALA A 219 -49.60 33.00 -0.79
N TRP A 220 -49.69 34.06 -1.60
CA TRP A 220 -48.74 34.31 -2.68
C TRP A 220 -47.31 34.49 -2.16
N ILE A 221 -47.10 35.32 -1.12
CA ILE A 221 -45.78 35.53 -0.51
C ILE A 221 -45.19 34.21 0.00
N ILE A 222 -45.98 33.41 0.73
CA ILE A 222 -45.54 32.11 1.27
C ILE A 222 -45.09 31.18 0.13
N ILE A 223 -45.89 31.09 -0.94
CA ILE A 223 -45.56 30.28 -2.11
C ILE A 223 -44.24 30.76 -2.75
N GLU A 224 -44.04 32.07 -2.93
CA GLU A 224 -42.80 32.59 -3.52
C GLU A 224 -41.58 32.35 -2.62
N VAL A 225 -41.70 32.47 -1.30
CA VAL A 225 -40.62 32.17 -0.36
C VAL A 225 -40.21 30.71 -0.46
N VAL A 226 -41.17 29.77 -0.43
CA VAL A 226 -40.90 28.33 -0.56
C VAL A 226 -40.26 28.00 -1.91
N LEU A 227 -40.78 28.56 -3.01
CA LEU A 227 -40.21 28.34 -4.34
C LEU A 227 -38.81 28.95 -4.47
N SER A 228 -38.55 30.11 -3.86
CA SER A 228 -37.23 30.74 -3.85
C SER A 228 -36.22 29.92 -3.05
N ALA A 229 -36.60 29.40 -1.88
CA ALA A 229 -35.76 28.54 -1.06
C ALA A 229 -35.34 27.29 -1.84
N LYS A 230 -36.30 26.62 -2.50
CA LYS A 230 -36.04 25.43 -3.33
C LYS A 230 -35.10 25.70 -4.50
N ARG A 231 -35.23 26.86 -5.18
CA ARG A 231 -34.32 27.24 -6.28
C ARG A 231 -32.90 27.49 -5.77
N ASN A 232 -32.75 28.13 -4.62
CA ASN A 232 -31.44 28.38 -4.01
C ASN A 232 -30.75 27.08 -3.62
N GLU A 233 -31.49 26.13 -3.04
CA GLU A 233 -30.99 24.79 -2.71
C GLU A 233 -30.49 24.06 -3.97
N GLN A 234 -31.27 24.08 -5.05
CA GLN A 234 -30.87 23.49 -6.33
C GLN A 234 -29.62 24.15 -6.93
N HIS A 235 -29.53 25.47 -6.89
CA HIS A 235 -28.33 26.18 -7.37
C HIS A 235 -27.09 25.84 -6.55
N LEU A 236 -27.22 25.74 -5.22
CA LEU A 236 -26.12 25.34 -4.35
C LEU A 236 -25.68 23.90 -4.63
N ALA A 237 -26.64 22.97 -4.77
CA ALA A 237 -26.36 21.58 -5.13
C ALA A 237 -25.67 21.46 -6.49
N GLN A 238 -26.07 22.27 -7.48
CA GLN A 238 -25.42 22.31 -8.80
C GLN A 238 -23.98 22.81 -8.71
N GLN A 239 -23.72 23.88 -7.95
CA GLN A 239 -22.37 24.40 -7.75
C GLN A 239 -21.45 23.38 -7.05
N GLN A 240 -21.98 22.69 -6.04
CA GLN A 240 -21.26 21.59 -5.37
C GLN A 240 -20.95 20.45 -6.33
N GLY A 241 -21.90 20.07 -7.19
CA GLY A 241 -21.69 19.06 -8.22
C GLY A 241 -20.58 19.43 -9.21
N GLU A 242 -20.57 20.68 -9.70
CA GLU A 242 -19.53 21.19 -10.60
C GLU A 242 -18.15 21.27 -9.92
N GLN A 243 -18.10 21.56 -8.62
CA GLN A 243 -16.84 21.54 -7.86
C GLN A 243 -16.31 20.11 -7.71
N LEU A 244 -17.17 19.17 -7.30
CA LEU A 244 -16.80 17.77 -7.13
C LEU A 244 -16.32 17.16 -8.45
N GLN A 245 -16.97 17.49 -9.58
CA GLN A 245 -16.52 17.06 -10.89
C GLN A 245 -15.11 17.57 -11.23
N ARG A 246 -14.78 18.83 -10.89
CA ARG A 246 -13.43 19.36 -11.09
C ARG A 246 -12.40 18.65 -10.22
N GLU A 247 -12.74 18.36 -8.96
CA GLU A 247 -11.86 17.61 -8.06
C GLU A 247 -11.62 16.17 -8.58
N ILE A 248 -12.66 15.49 -9.06
CA ILE A 248 -12.55 14.16 -9.68
C ILE A 248 -11.62 14.20 -10.91
N GLN A 249 -11.77 15.20 -11.78
CA GLN A 249 -10.91 15.35 -12.96
C GLN A 249 -9.44 15.58 -12.55
N LEU A 250 -9.21 16.40 -11.53
CA LEU A 250 -7.86 16.66 -11.01
C LEU A 250 -7.23 15.38 -10.43
N ILE A 251 -7.98 14.63 -9.61
CA ILE A 251 -7.52 13.36 -9.04
C ILE A 251 -7.21 12.35 -10.15
N LYS A 252 -8.03 12.29 -11.20
CA LYS A 252 -7.79 11.40 -12.34
C LYS A 252 -6.46 11.72 -13.05
N LEU A 253 -6.17 13.01 -13.28
CA LEU A 253 -4.89 13.43 -13.85
C LEU A 253 -3.71 13.08 -12.95
N GLN A 254 -3.84 13.30 -11.64
CA GLN A 254 -2.80 12.89 -10.67
C GLN A 254 -2.56 11.38 -10.68
N LEU A 255 -3.63 10.59 -10.80
CA LEU A 255 -3.53 9.13 -10.88
C LEU A 255 -2.85 8.68 -12.18
N GLU A 256 -3.16 9.31 -13.32
CA GLU A 256 -2.49 9.05 -14.59
C GLU A 256 -0.99 9.38 -14.53
N GLU A 257 -0.62 10.51 -13.92
CA GLU A 257 0.78 10.88 -13.70
C GLU A 257 1.51 9.84 -12.82
N LYS A 258 0.88 9.43 -11.72
CA LYS A 258 1.44 8.41 -10.81
C LYS A 258 1.59 7.05 -11.49
N ASN A 259 0.63 6.66 -12.33
CA ASN A 259 0.74 5.44 -13.14
C ASN A 259 1.91 5.52 -14.12
N GLN A 260 2.09 6.65 -14.82
CA GLN A 260 3.24 6.86 -15.70
C GLN A 260 4.58 6.82 -14.95
N GLN A 261 4.64 7.40 -13.76
CA GLN A 261 5.83 7.30 -12.88
C GLN A 261 6.13 5.85 -12.50
N THR A 262 5.08 5.07 -12.18
CA THR A 262 5.22 3.66 -11.79
C THR A 262 5.72 2.81 -12.96
N ILE A 263 5.23 3.02 -14.18
CA ILE A 263 5.70 2.31 -15.38
C ILE A 263 7.19 2.57 -15.61
N LYS A 264 7.65 3.82 -15.48
CA LYS A 264 9.08 4.15 -15.60
C LYS A 264 9.94 3.44 -14.57
N LEU A 265 9.46 3.33 -13.33
CA LEU A 265 10.17 2.62 -12.26
C LEU A 265 10.24 1.11 -12.53
N ILE A 266 9.17 0.52 -13.08
CA ILE A 266 9.16 -0.90 -13.47
C ILE A 266 10.19 -1.13 -14.58
N ASP A 267 10.21 -0.29 -15.61
CA ASP A 267 11.18 -0.38 -16.70
C ASP A 267 12.63 -0.22 -16.22
N GLN A 268 12.89 0.69 -15.28
CA GLN A 268 14.22 0.81 -14.64
C GLN A 268 14.60 -0.46 -13.89
N ARG A 269 13.65 -1.07 -13.17
CA ARG A 269 13.88 -2.33 -12.44
C ARG A 269 14.16 -3.48 -13.39
N GLU A 270 13.43 -3.60 -14.48
CA GLU A 270 13.64 -4.64 -15.50
C GLU A 270 15.02 -4.49 -16.15
N ARG A 271 15.45 -3.27 -16.46
CA ARG A 271 16.81 -3.01 -16.95
C ARG A 271 17.89 -3.41 -15.94
N GLY A 272 17.71 -3.07 -14.66
CA GLY A 272 18.64 -3.49 -13.62
C GLY A 272 18.69 -5.01 -13.41
N LEU A 273 17.55 -5.71 -13.56
CA LEU A 273 17.52 -7.17 -13.51
C LEU A 273 18.26 -7.81 -14.69
N ALA A 274 18.08 -7.28 -15.90
CA ALA A 274 18.78 -7.76 -17.09
C ALA A 274 20.31 -7.57 -16.99
N GLU A 275 20.75 -6.43 -16.44
CA GLU A 275 22.17 -6.18 -16.16
C GLU A 275 22.72 -7.19 -15.16
N LEU A 276 22.01 -7.44 -14.05
CA LEU A 276 22.40 -8.43 -13.05
C LEU A 276 22.45 -9.86 -13.60
N GLU A 277 21.56 -10.20 -14.53
CA GLU A 277 21.55 -11.50 -15.20
C GLU A 277 22.76 -11.66 -16.13
N SER A 278 23.15 -10.62 -16.87
CA SER A 278 24.37 -10.63 -17.67
C SER A 278 25.64 -10.82 -16.82
N TYR A 279 25.73 -10.12 -15.69
CA TYR A 279 26.83 -10.32 -14.72
C TYR A 279 26.86 -11.75 -14.18
N ARG A 280 25.71 -12.36 -13.87
CA ARG A 280 25.67 -13.75 -13.41
C ARG A 280 26.17 -14.71 -14.48
N GLN A 281 25.77 -14.53 -15.73
CA GLN A 281 26.22 -15.36 -16.85
C GLN A 281 27.74 -15.27 -17.03
N GLU A 282 28.31 -14.06 -16.93
CA GLU A 282 29.77 -13.85 -16.99
C GLU A 282 30.50 -14.57 -15.84
N GLN A 283 29.97 -14.51 -14.61
CA GLN A 283 30.55 -15.23 -13.47
C GLN A 283 30.49 -16.75 -13.65
N GLU A 284 29.37 -17.27 -14.15
CA GLU A 284 29.19 -18.71 -14.42
C GLU A 284 30.15 -19.19 -15.51
N GLN A 285 30.35 -18.38 -16.56
CA GLN A 285 31.31 -18.65 -17.62
C GLN A 285 32.74 -18.67 -17.09
N ASN A 286 33.16 -17.64 -16.35
CA ASN A 286 34.49 -17.57 -15.75
C ASN A 286 34.75 -18.77 -14.83
N LYS A 287 33.76 -19.15 -14.01
CA LYS A 287 33.84 -20.33 -13.16
C LYS A 287 34.06 -21.60 -13.99
N GLY A 288 33.29 -21.79 -15.06
CA GLY A 288 33.45 -22.94 -15.95
C GLY A 288 34.81 -22.97 -16.66
N GLU A 289 35.35 -21.81 -17.03
CA GLU A 289 36.70 -21.70 -17.60
C GLU A 289 37.77 -22.12 -16.58
N LEU A 290 37.68 -21.65 -15.32
CA LEU A 290 38.59 -22.08 -14.25
C LEU A 290 38.48 -23.58 -13.95
N GLU A 291 37.27 -24.14 -13.90
CA GLU A 291 37.05 -25.58 -13.66
C GLU A 291 37.68 -26.44 -14.76
N ASN A 292 37.53 -26.03 -16.03
CA ASN A 292 38.17 -26.72 -17.15
C ASN A 292 39.70 -26.62 -17.09
N GLU A 293 40.23 -25.46 -16.70
CA GLU A 293 41.68 -25.26 -16.55
C GLU A 293 42.25 -26.13 -15.42
N ILE A 294 41.56 -26.19 -14.27
CA ILE A 294 41.92 -27.08 -13.15
C ILE A 294 41.91 -28.54 -13.59
N ALA A 295 40.84 -28.99 -14.26
CA ALA A 295 40.73 -30.37 -14.74
C ALA A 295 41.86 -30.74 -15.73
N SER A 296 42.28 -29.79 -16.58
CA SER A 296 43.42 -29.98 -17.48
C SER A 296 44.73 -30.19 -16.70
N TYR A 297 45.00 -29.36 -15.69
CA TYR A 297 46.21 -29.48 -14.87
C TYR A 297 46.19 -30.73 -13.97
N GLU A 298 45.04 -31.11 -13.42
CA GLU A 298 44.87 -32.35 -12.65
C GLU A 298 45.18 -33.58 -13.52
N SER A 299 44.71 -33.60 -14.77
CA SER A 299 45.04 -34.68 -15.72
C SER A 299 46.53 -34.72 -16.08
N GLU A 300 47.19 -33.58 -16.23
CA GLU A 300 48.63 -33.52 -16.48
C GLU A 300 49.43 -33.99 -15.26
N LEU A 301 49.02 -33.59 -14.06
CA LEU A 301 49.63 -34.03 -12.80
C LEU A 301 49.51 -35.55 -12.65
N ALA A 302 48.33 -36.13 -12.84
CA ALA A 302 48.12 -37.57 -12.73
C ALA A 302 49.01 -38.37 -13.69
N LEU A 303 49.19 -37.88 -14.93
CA LEU A 303 50.10 -38.51 -15.91
C LEU A 303 51.57 -38.43 -15.45
N LYS A 304 52.00 -37.27 -14.92
CA LYS A 304 53.36 -37.08 -14.41
C LYS A 304 53.62 -37.90 -13.15
N GLU A 305 52.66 -37.98 -12.24
CA GLU A 305 52.76 -38.82 -11.04
C GLU A 305 52.90 -40.30 -11.42
N GLN A 306 52.09 -40.80 -12.36
CA GLN A 306 52.21 -42.18 -12.83
C GLN A 306 53.60 -42.45 -13.44
N GLN A 307 54.05 -41.58 -14.34
CA GLN A 307 55.35 -41.71 -15.00
C GLN A 307 56.50 -41.64 -13.99
N GLN A 308 56.39 -40.76 -12.99
CA GLN A 308 57.38 -40.63 -11.94
C GLN A 308 57.36 -41.80 -10.96
N GLN A 309 56.20 -42.39 -10.68
CA GLN A 309 56.07 -43.57 -9.83
C GLN A 309 56.68 -44.80 -10.51
N GLU A 310 56.46 -44.98 -11.81
CA GLU A 310 57.15 -46.02 -12.59
C GLU A 310 58.67 -45.79 -12.63
N THR A 311 59.11 -44.54 -12.79
CA THR A 311 60.53 -44.18 -12.78
C THR A 311 61.17 -44.38 -11.40
N ALA A 312 60.49 -43.99 -10.32
CA ALA A 312 60.97 -44.20 -8.95
C ALA A 312 61.05 -45.69 -8.60
N GLN A 313 60.05 -46.48 -9.00
CA GLN A 313 60.04 -47.93 -8.77
C GLN A 313 61.21 -48.61 -9.49
N THR A 314 61.43 -48.26 -10.76
CA THR A 314 62.57 -48.80 -11.54
C THR A 314 63.92 -48.39 -10.97
N LEU A 315 64.07 -47.13 -10.52
CA LEU A 315 65.29 -46.65 -9.86
C LEU A 315 65.51 -47.32 -8.49
N GLU A 316 64.45 -47.58 -7.73
CA GLU A 316 64.52 -48.30 -6.45
C GLU A 316 64.94 -49.77 -6.66
N ASP A 317 64.38 -50.45 -7.66
CA ASP A 317 64.74 -51.82 -8.03
C ASP A 317 66.23 -51.89 -8.48
N ASP A 318 66.68 -50.93 -9.30
CA ASP A 318 68.08 -50.81 -9.73
C ASP A 318 69.03 -50.53 -8.56
N LEU A 319 68.65 -49.66 -7.62
CA LEU A 319 69.41 -49.39 -6.39
C LEU A 319 69.52 -50.65 -5.52
N GLN A 320 68.45 -51.44 -5.42
CA GLN A 320 68.43 -52.68 -4.63
C GLN A 320 69.33 -53.76 -5.25
N LEU A 321 69.32 -53.92 -6.58
CA LEU A 321 70.19 -54.83 -7.31
C LEU A 321 71.67 -54.44 -7.16
N LEU A 322 71.98 -53.15 -7.29
CA LEU A 322 73.34 -52.63 -7.09
C LEU A 322 73.82 -52.83 -5.66
N TRP A 323 72.94 -52.71 -4.67
CA TRP A 323 73.29 -52.93 -3.27
C TRP A 323 73.71 -54.39 -3.01
N GLN A 324 73.00 -55.36 -3.60
CA GLN A 324 73.39 -56.77 -3.54
C GLN A 324 74.74 -57.03 -4.22
N GLU A 325 74.95 -56.51 -5.43
CA GLU A 325 76.22 -56.71 -6.15
C GLU A 325 77.41 -56.06 -5.41
N TRP A 326 77.19 -54.90 -4.79
CA TRP A 326 78.20 -54.24 -3.96
C TRP A 326 78.53 -55.06 -2.70
N GLN A 327 77.53 -55.61 -2.02
CA GLN A 327 77.77 -56.47 -0.85
C GLN A 327 78.60 -57.70 -1.20
N GLU A 328 78.24 -58.42 -2.27
CA GLU A 328 78.98 -59.60 -2.70
C GLU A 328 80.42 -59.29 -3.11
N THR A 329 80.63 -58.19 -3.85
CA THR A 329 81.97 -57.79 -4.31
C THR A 329 82.85 -57.29 -3.17
N SER A 330 82.28 -56.54 -2.22
CA SER A 330 82.97 -56.08 -1.01
C SER A 330 83.40 -57.25 -0.12
N GLN A 331 82.53 -58.25 0.04
CA GLN A 331 82.86 -59.47 0.79
C GLN A 331 84.01 -60.25 0.12
N ARG A 332 83.94 -60.45 -1.20
CA ARG A 332 85.02 -61.11 -1.97
C ARG A 332 86.35 -60.36 -1.88
N GLU A 333 86.32 -59.02 -1.87
CA GLU A 333 87.51 -58.19 -1.69
C GLU A 333 88.16 -58.45 -0.31
N SER A 334 87.35 -58.46 0.76
CA SER A 334 87.82 -58.73 2.12
C SER A 334 88.45 -60.13 2.26
N GLU A 335 87.79 -61.16 1.73
CA GLU A 335 88.29 -62.54 1.76
C GLU A 335 89.61 -62.71 0.99
N ALA A 336 89.70 -62.12 -0.20
CA ALA A 336 90.92 -62.16 -1.01
C ALA A 336 92.08 -61.41 -0.33
N LYS A 337 91.81 -60.29 0.33
CA LYS A 337 92.80 -59.52 1.11
C LYS A 337 93.34 -60.35 2.27
N GLN A 338 92.46 -60.97 3.06
CA GLN A 338 92.87 -61.83 4.19
C GLN A 338 93.73 -63.02 3.71
N ARG A 339 93.34 -63.66 2.61
CA ARG A 339 94.08 -64.80 2.04
C ARG A 339 95.46 -64.38 1.51
N SER A 340 95.57 -63.22 0.88
CA SER A 340 96.84 -62.65 0.41
C SER A 340 97.80 -62.35 1.58
N GLU A 341 97.29 -61.78 2.66
CA GLU A 341 98.06 -61.48 3.88
C GLU A 341 98.58 -62.77 4.54
N ALA A 342 97.74 -63.80 4.63
CA ALA A 342 98.12 -65.10 5.17
C ALA A 342 99.23 -65.78 4.34
N LEU A 343 99.09 -65.79 3.00
CA LEU A 343 100.11 -66.33 2.09
C LEU A 343 101.45 -65.58 2.22
N TYR A 344 101.42 -64.26 2.45
CA TYR A 344 102.63 -63.48 2.65
C TYR A 344 103.41 -63.92 3.90
N GLN A 345 102.70 -64.18 5.01
CA GLN A 345 103.34 -64.70 6.22
C GLN A 345 103.96 -66.08 5.99
N THR A 346 103.25 -66.99 5.32
CA THR A 346 103.77 -68.32 4.99
C THR A 346 105.03 -68.27 4.14
N ILE A 347 105.08 -67.40 3.12
CA ILE A 347 106.28 -67.21 2.29
C ILE A 347 107.46 -66.69 3.12
N VAL A 348 107.21 -65.78 4.06
CA VAL A 348 108.24 -65.23 4.95
C VAL A 348 108.83 -66.33 5.85
N ASP A 349 107.98 -67.19 6.41
CA ASP A 349 108.43 -68.30 7.26
C ASP A 349 109.21 -69.35 6.46
N LEU A 350 108.73 -69.75 5.26
CA LEU A 350 109.45 -70.69 4.39
C LEU A 350 110.82 -70.17 3.93
N LYS A 351 110.95 -68.86 3.69
CA LYS A 351 112.25 -68.23 3.39
C LYS A 351 113.21 -68.32 4.57
N ARG A 352 112.71 -68.12 5.80
CA ARG A 352 113.50 -68.24 7.03
C ARG A 352 114.03 -69.66 7.21
N ASP A 353 113.18 -70.67 7.00
CA ASP A 353 113.56 -72.08 7.15
C ASP A 353 114.61 -72.51 6.12
N ARG A 354 114.44 -72.10 4.86
CA ARG A 354 115.44 -72.32 3.80
C ARG A 354 116.80 -71.73 4.16
N ASP A 355 116.84 -70.49 4.64
CA ASP A 355 118.10 -69.81 4.98
C ASP A 355 118.82 -70.51 6.15
N LEU A 356 118.06 -71.03 7.13
CA LEU A 356 118.59 -71.81 8.24
C LEU A 356 119.25 -73.12 7.75
N ILE A 357 118.57 -73.86 6.88
CA ILE A 357 119.09 -75.10 6.28
C ILE A 357 120.37 -74.81 5.48
N GLN A 358 120.38 -73.72 4.71
CA GLN A 358 121.55 -73.33 3.93
C GLN A 358 122.75 -72.97 4.81
N GLN A 359 122.51 -72.32 5.96
CA GLN A 359 123.56 -72.00 6.93
C GLN A 359 124.14 -73.25 7.59
N GLN A 360 123.28 -74.21 7.98
CA GLN A 360 123.72 -75.50 8.54
C GLN A 360 124.57 -76.28 7.54
N SER A 361 124.16 -76.30 6.26
CA SER A 361 124.89 -76.97 5.19
C SER A 361 126.31 -76.38 4.99
N ARG A 362 126.47 -75.05 5.00
CA ARG A 362 127.79 -74.40 4.90
C ARG A 362 128.70 -74.67 6.10
N GLN A 363 128.14 -74.77 7.30
CA GLN A 363 128.92 -75.11 8.50
C GLN A 363 129.49 -76.54 8.41
N LEU A 364 128.71 -77.48 7.88
CA LEU A 364 129.13 -78.85 7.61
C LEU A 364 130.24 -78.92 6.53
N GLU A 365 130.16 -78.09 5.48
CA GLU A 365 131.19 -78.03 4.44
C GLU A 365 132.54 -77.51 4.97
N GLN A 366 132.55 -76.52 5.88
CA GLN A 366 133.79 -75.97 6.45
C GLN A 366 134.52 -76.95 7.38
N GLN A 367 133.81 -77.84 8.07
CA GLN A 367 134.45 -78.88 8.89
C GLN A 367 135.22 -79.90 8.03
N LEU A 368 134.89 -79.99 6.73
CA LEU A 368 135.33 -81.04 5.82
C LEU A 368 136.72 -80.81 5.17
N GLU A 369 137.20 -79.57 5.10
CA GLU A 369 138.48 -79.21 4.42
C GLU A 369 139.75 -79.48 5.25
N THR A 370 139.63 -79.99 6.48
CA THR A 370 140.76 -80.11 7.43
C THR A 370 141.45 -81.48 7.50
N ILE A 371 141.11 -82.44 6.62
CA ILE A 371 141.67 -83.81 6.66
C ILE A 371 142.93 -83.93 5.74
N PRO A 372 144.14 -84.28 6.26
CA PRO A 372 145.40 -84.31 5.47
C PRO A 372 145.66 -85.54 4.57
N ASN A 373 146.58 -85.36 3.60
CA ASN A 373 146.88 -86.18 2.39
C ASN A 373 147.78 -87.44 2.62
N ILE A 374 147.51 -88.55 1.91
CA ILE A 374 148.02 -89.92 2.17
C ILE A 374 149.43 -90.26 1.62
N ASN A 375 150.09 -89.37 0.87
CA ASN A 375 151.41 -89.68 0.28
C ASN A 375 152.60 -89.77 1.28
N GLU A 376 152.37 -89.65 2.60
CA GLU A 376 153.45 -89.50 3.58
C GLU A 376 153.57 -90.58 4.68
N LEU A 377 152.94 -91.76 4.56
CA LEU A 377 153.16 -92.84 5.55
C LEU A 377 153.48 -94.21 4.92
N LYS A 378 154.71 -94.35 4.40
CA LYS A 378 155.38 -95.64 4.18
C LYS A 378 156.29 -95.96 5.38
N ALA A 379 155.89 -96.91 6.22
CA ALA A 379 156.73 -97.92 6.90
C ALA A 379 156.11 -98.41 8.23
N ALA A 380 155.25 -99.43 8.18
CA ALA A 380 155.11 -100.43 9.24
C ALA A 380 154.33 -101.63 8.69
N LEU A 381 155.10 -102.68 8.39
CA LEU A 381 154.78 -104.10 8.35
C LEU A 381 153.31 -104.51 8.63
N ASP A 382 152.68 -105.13 7.62
CA ASP A 382 151.44 -105.94 7.60
C ASP A 382 150.44 -105.82 8.77
N ILE A 383 149.34 -105.06 8.54
CA ILE A 383 147.91 -105.32 8.84
C ILE A 383 147.15 -103.98 8.68
N ASN A 384 146.23 -103.84 7.70
CA ASN A 384 144.86 -103.29 7.92
C ASN A 384 144.06 -103.05 6.61
N ASN A 385 143.06 -103.90 6.34
CA ASN A 385 142.00 -103.65 5.35
C ASN A 385 140.79 -102.91 5.96
N GLU A 386 140.67 -102.80 7.29
CA GLU A 386 139.50 -102.22 7.96
C GLU A 386 139.43 -100.69 7.84
N LEU A 387 140.57 -100.01 7.72
CA LEU A 387 140.64 -98.55 7.70
C LEU A 387 140.10 -97.94 6.40
N ASN A 388 140.33 -98.61 5.26
CA ASN A 388 139.84 -98.15 3.97
C ASN A 388 138.31 -98.30 3.83
N ALA A 389 137.74 -99.37 4.42
CA ALA A 389 136.30 -99.60 4.40
C ALA A 389 135.52 -98.55 5.23
N ALA A 390 136.07 -98.15 6.40
CA ALA A 390 135.46 -97.10 7.22
C ALA A 390 135.48 -95.72 6.54
N LEU A 391 136.56 -95.40 5.81
CA LEU A 391 136.73 -94.12 5.13
C LEU A 391 135.81 -93.97 3.90
N GLU A 392 135.61 -95.05 3.14
CA GLU A 392 134.63 -95.06 2.05
C GLU A 392 133.19 -94.95 2.56
N GLY A 393 132.83 -95.67 3.63
CA GLY A 393 131.48 -95.60 4.20
C GLY A 393 131.09 -94.19 4.68
N ALA A 394 132.05 -93.45 5.25
CA ALA A 394 131.85 -92.05 5.63
C ALA A 394 131.64 -91.11 4.42
N ARG A 395 132.33 -91.36 3.30
CA ARG A 395 132.13 -90.60 2.05
C ARG A 395 130.75 -90.85 1.45
N THR A 396 130.27 -92.09 1.46
CA THR A 396 128.97 -92.42 0.86
C THR A 396 127.82 -91.80 1.65
N GLU A 397 127.86 -91.83 2.99
CA GLU A 397 126.81 -91.18 3.80
C GLU A 397 126.86 -89.66 3.69
N LEU A 398 128.06 -89.09 3.51
CA LEU A 398 128.24 -87.66 3.26
C LEU A 398 127.61 -87.23 1.91
N ASP A 399 127.87 -87.98 0.84
CA ASP A 399 127.29 -87.68 -0.47
C ASP A 399 125.76 -87.81 -0.42
N ARG A 400 125.24 -88.83 0.27
CA ARG A 400 123.80 -89.01 0.51
C ARG A 400 123.17 -87.83 1.26
N THR A 401 123.85 -87.30 2.27
CA THR A 401 123.37 -86.16 3.06
C THR A 401 123.39 -84.85 2.26
N LYS A 402 124.42 -84.65 1.43
CA LYS A 402 124.51 -83.51 0.51
C LYS A 402 123.42 -83.53 -0.55
N GLU A 403 123.13 -84.69 -1.10
CA GLU A 403 122.07 -84.87 -2.10
C GLU A 403 120.69 -84.61 -1.49
N GLN A 404 120.43 -85.12 -0.28
CA GLN A 404 119.21 -84.79 0.46
C GLN A 404 119.08 -83.28 0.72
N SER A 405 120.14 -82.59 1.14
CA SER A 405 120.10 -81.13 1.36
C SER A 405 119.79 -80.35 0.07
N ARG A 406 120.30 -80.79 -1.08
CA ARG A 406 120.01 -80.17 -2.38
C ARG A 406 118.58 -80.39 -2.83
N ASP A 407 118.04 -81.59 -2.58
CA ASP A 407 116.63 -81.89 -2.89
C ASP A 407 115.69 -81.04 -2.02
N TRP A 408 116.00 -80.88 -0.73
CA TRP A 408 115.25 -79.98 0.15
C TRP A 408 115.33 -78.53 -0.31
N GLU A 409 116.51 -78.01 -0.68
CA GLU A 409 116.66 -76.65 -1.19
C GLU A 409 115.85 -76.43 -2.47
N LYS A 410 115.88 -77.40 -3.39
CA LYS A 410 115.07 -77.38 -4.61
C LYS A 410 113.57 -77.35 -4.30
N PHE A 411 113.11 -78.20 -3.37
CA PHE A 411 111.71 -78.23 -2.93
C PHE A 411 111.26 -76.86 -2.37
N TYR A 412 112.03 -76.25 -1.48
CA TYR A 412 111.69 -74.94 -0.91
C TYR A 412 111.66 -73.83 -1.98
N VAL A 413 112.59 -73.84 -2.93
CA VAL A 413 112.60 -72.85 -4.03
C VAL A 413 111.37 -73.01 -4.94
N GLU A 414 111.02 -74.24 -5.31
CA GLU A 414 109.84 -74.51 -6.14
C GLU A 414 108.53 -74.14 -5.41
N GLU A 415 108.45 -74.41 -4.11
CA GLU A 415 107.30 -74.07 -3.27
C GLU A 415 107.14 -72.55 -3.10
N ILE A 416 108.23 -71.83 -2.84
CA ILE A 416 108.22 -70.37 -2.74
C ILE A 416 107.81 -69.73 -4.07
N ASP A 417 108.34 -70.19 -5.22
CA ASP A 417 107.96 -69.67 -6.54
C ASP A 417 106.48 -69.93 -6.85
N ARG A 418 105.95 -71.11 -6.47
CA ARG A 418 104.53 -71.41 -6.60
C ARG A 418 103.67 -70.45 -5.78
N LEU A 419 104.01 -70.25 -4.50
CA LEU A 419 103.26 -69.37 -3.61
C LEU A 419 103.37 -67.90 -4.02
N GLU A 420 104.53 -67.45 -4.54
CA GLU A 420 104.70 -66.10 -5.08
C GLU A 420 103.84 -65.87 -6.33
N LYS A 421 103.74 -66.85 -7.24
CA LYS A 421 102.82 -66.80 -8.39
C LYS A 421 101.36 -66.72 -7.95
N GLU A 422 100.94 -67.53 -6.98
CA GLU A 422 99.57 -67.49 -6.44
C GLU A 422 99.26 -66.11 -5.80
N LYS A 423 100.22 -65.54 -5.05
CA LYS A 423 100.11 -64.20 -4.46
C LYS A 423 99.91 -63.12 -5.53
N VAL A 424 100.69 -63.14 -6.62
CA VAL A 424 100.56 -62.15 -7.70
C VAL A 424 99.19 -62.25 -8.39
N GLN A 425 98.70 -63.46 -8.64
CA GLN A 425 97.36 -63.67 -9.20
C GLN A 425 96.23 -63.22 -8.27
N LEU A 426 96.35 -63.45 -6.96
CA LEU A 426 95.40 -62.94 -5.97
C LEU A 426 95.42 -61.41 -5.89
N ASN A 427 96.60 -60.80 -5.95
CA ASN A 427 96.72 -59.35 -5.85
C ASN A 427 96.16 -58.63 -7.09
N SER A 428 96.34 -59.19 -8.30
CA SER A 428 95.71 -58.63 -9.51
C SER A 428 94.19 -58.73 -9.49
N LYS A 429 93.63 -59.85 -8.97
CA LYS A 429 92.19 -59.99 -8.73
C LYS A 429 91.68 -58.98 -7.69
N LEU A 430 92.46 -58.71 -6.64
CA LEU A 430 92.12 -57.71 -5.62
C LEU A 430 92.04 -56.29 -6.20
N TYR A 431 93.01 -55.87 -7.03
CA TYR A 431 92.97 -54.56 -7.69
C TYR A 431 91.75 -54.41 -8.62
N SER A 432 91.39 -55.46 -9.37
CA SER A 432 90.19 -55.48 -10.22
C SER A 432 88.89 -55.42 -9.41
N SER A 433 88.84 -56.11 -8.27
CA SER A 433 87.68 -56.05 -7.36
C SER A 433 87.51 -54.65 -6.76
N LYS A 434 88.61 -54.00 -6.38
CA LYS A 434 88.60 -52.67 -5.76
C LYS A 434 88.20 -51.54 -6.72
N SER A 435 88.57 -51.63 -8.00
CA SER A 435 88.08 -50.67 -9.00
C SER A 435 86.58 -50.86 -9.27
N LYS A 436 86.09 -52.10 -9.23
CA LYS A 436 84.67 -52.40 -9.38
C LYS A 436 83.83 -51.87 -8.20
N THR A 437 84.32 -52.01 -6.96
CA THR A 437 83.61 -51.46 -5.78
C THR A 437 83.54 -49.93 -5.81
N GLN A 438 84.61 -49.24 -6.21
CA GLN A 438 84.60 -47.79 -6.38
C GLN A 438 83.60 -47.33 -7.46
N PHE A 439 83.55 -48.02 -8.61
CA PHE A 439 82.60 -47.71 -9.68
C PHE A 439 81.13 -47.87 -9.25
N LEU A 440 80.83 -48.94 -8.50
CA LEU A 440 79.48 -49.19 -7.98
C LEU A 440 79.05 -48.09 -6.97
N GLU A 441 79.99 -47.61 -6.16
CA GLU A 441 79.70 -46.54 -5.19
C GLU A 441 79.43 -45.19 -5.87
N ASP A 442 80.19 -44.85 -6.91
CA ASP A 442 79.95 -43.64 -7.71
C ASP A 442 78.61 -43.71 -8.45
N ARG A 443 78.26 -44.89 -9.00
CA ARG A 443 76.97 -45.10 -9.67
C ARG A 443 75.78 -44.96 -8.71
N LYS A 444 75.91 -45.45 -7.48
CA LYS A 444 74.89 -45.30 -6.43
C LYS A 444 74.59 -43.83 -6.12
N ARG A 445 75.62 -43.00 -5.93
CA ARG A 445 75.45 -41.56 -5.62
C ARG A 445 74.73 -40.80 -6.74
N GLN A 446 74.98 -41.17 -7.99
CA GLN A 446 74.29 -40.57 -9.13
C GLN A 446 72.79 -40.86 -9.10
N LEU A 447 72.40 -42.12 -8.87
CA LEU A 447 70.98 -42.52 -8.82
C LEU A 447 70.23 -41.87 -7.65
N GLU A 448 70.87 -41.70 -6.48
CA GLU A 448 70.29 -40.98 -5.33
C GLU A 448 70.01 -39.50 -5.64
N SER A 449 70.88 -38.85 -6.43
CA SER A 449 70.69 -37.46 -6.87
C SER A 449 69.52 -37.32 -7.86
N ASP A 450 69.43 -38.23 -8.82
CA ASP A 450 68.37 -38.21 -9.84
C ASP A 450 66.98 -38.44 -9.21
N LEU A 451 66.88 -39.32 -8.19
CA LEU A 451 65.67 -39.54 -7.41
C LEU A 451 65.21 -38.27 -6.67
N CYS A 452 66.14 -37.46 -6.15
CA CYS A 452 65.84 -36.22 -5.45
C CYS A 452 65.32 -35.12 -6.40
N ALA A 453 65.92 -35.01 -7.59
CA ALA A 453 65.51 -34.05 -8.61
C ALA A 453 64.08 -34.31 -9.11
N ALA A 454 63.70 -35.59 -9.26
CA ALA A 454 62.34 -35.96 -9.64
C ALA A 454 61.30 -35.53 -8.58
N LYS A 455 61.57 -35.78 -7.29
CA LYS A 455 60.66 -35.40 -6.17
C LYS A 455 60.42 -33.89 -6.05
N TYR A 456 61.36 -33.05 -6.49
CA TYR A 456 61.20 -31.60 -6.44
C TYR A 456 60.20 -31.07 -7.49
N GLN A 457 60.12 -31.72 -8.67
CA GLN A 457 59.25 -31.26 -9.74
C GLN A 457 57.76 -31.46 -9.43
N THR A 458 57.38 -32.54 -8.76
CA THR A 458 55.99 -32.78 -8.32
C THR A 458 55.50 -31.75 -7.32
N GLN A 459 56.35 -31.36 -6.36
CA GLN A 459 55.99 -30.35 -5.34
C GLN A 459 55.63 -28.99 -5.96
N THR A 460 56.26 -28.62 -7.07
CA THR A 460 55.97 -27.35 -7.75
C THR A 460 54.62 -27.32 -8.44
N LEU A 461 54.15 -28.46 -8.96
CA LEU A 461 52.83 -28.59 -9.57
C LEU A 461 51.72 -28.59 -8.50
N GLU A 462 51.90 -29.31 -7.40
CA GLU A 462 50.96 -29.32 -6.27
C GLU A 462 50.70 -27.90 -5.72
N ASN A 463 51.77 -27.14 -5.49
CA ASN A 463 51.67 -25.76 -5.01
C ASN A 463 50.92 -24.84 -5.98
N THR A 464 51.01 -25.13 -7.29
CA THR A 464 50.31 -24.34 -8.32
C THR A 464 48.80 -24.63 -8.29
N ILE A 465 48.40 -25.90 -8.15
CA ILE A 465 47.00 -26.32 -8.03
C ILE A 465 46.35 -25.75 -6.77
N GLU A 466 47.05 -25.79 -5.63
CA GLU A 466 46.60 -25.20 -4.37
C GLU A 466 46.29 -23.69 -4.52
N SER A 467 47.15 -22.95 -5.24
CA SER A 467 46.98 -21.52 -5.46
C SER A 467 45.76 -21.17 -6.34
N LEU A 468 45.42 -22.03 -7.31
CA LEU A 468 44.24 -21.87 -8.16
C LEU A 468 42.96 -22.19 -7.41
N ASN A 469 42.96 -23.23 -6.56
CA ASN A 469 41.83 -23.59 -5.70
C ASN A 469 41.48 -22.49 -4.70
N VAL A 470 42.48 -21.82 -4.12
CA VAL A 470 42.25 -20.65 -3.25
C VAL A 470 41.60 -19.49 -4.03
N ARG A 471 42.01 -19.27 -5.29
CA ARG A 471 41.45 -18.20 -6.13
C ARG A 471 39.98 -18.50 -6.50
N LEU A 472 39.63 -19.77 -6.73
CA LEU A 472 38.26 -20.25 -6.95
C LEU A 472 37.37 -20.06 -5.70
N GLN A 473 37.87 -20.40 -4.50
CA GLN A 473 37.14 -20.20 -3.24
C GLN A 473 36.85 -18.72 -2.95
N ASN A 474 37.79 -17.83 -3.27
CA ASN A 474 37.61 -16.40 -3.07
C ASN A 474 36.56 -15.77 -4.02
N GLN A 475 36.31 -16.36 -5.20
CA GLN A 475 35.19 -15.96 -6.06
C GLN A 475 33.83 -16.34 -5.46
N SER A 476 33.77 -17.39 -4.62
CA SER A 476 32.55 -17.85 -3.94
C SER A 476 32.18 -17.05 -2.68
N GLN A 477 33.10 -16.31 -2.06
CA GLN A 477 32.91 -15.74 -0.72
C GLN A 477 32.69 -14.23 -0.63
N ASN A 478 32.68 -13.49 -1.74
CA ASN A 478 32.35 -12.05 -1.72
C ASN A 478 30.84 -11.81 -1.57
N SER A 479 30.26 -12.17 -0.42
CA SER A 479 28.95 -11.69 0.03
C SER A 479 28.75 -11.79 1.56
N HIS A 480 29.75 -11.44 2.37
CA HIS A 480 29.54 -11.19 3.80
C HIS A 480 30.23 -9.90 4.25
N SER A 481 29.44 -9.03 4.89
CA SER A 481 29.82 -7.79 5.59
C SER A 481 31.19 -7.89 6.27
N ALA A 482 32.10 -6.97 5.93
CA ALA A 482 33.48 -6.92 6.41
C ALA A 482 33.61 -6.44 7.87
N ILE A 483 32.53 -5.97 8.49
CA ILE A 483 32.55 -5.38 9.84
C ILE A 483 31.96 -6.35 10.88
N PRO A 484 32.76 -6.86 11.83
CA PRO A 484 32.25 -7.64 12.95
C PRO A 484 31.30 -6.81 13.82
N TRP A 485 30.15 -7.38 14.21
CA TRP A 485 29.16 -6.74 15.09
C TRP A 485 29.72 -6.21 16.42
N SER A 486 30.91 -6.67 16.83
CA SER A 486 31.64 -6.21 18.02
C SER A 486 32.38 -4.88 17.83
N GLN A 487 32.46 -4.33 16.62
CA GLN A 487 33.14 -3.07 16.30
C GLN A 487 32.20 -1.89 16.03
N LEU A 488 30.90 -2.06 16.28
CA LEU A 488 29.94 -0.96 16.14
C LEU A 488 30.24 0.18 17.13
N PRO A 489 30.20 1.45 16.70
CA PRO A 489 30.53 2.60 17.54
C PRO A 489 29.48 2.79 18.64
N SER A 490 29.93 3.31 19.77
CA SER A 490 29.05 3.77 20.85
C SER A 490 28.47 5.12 20.47
N ILE A 491 27.17 5.15 20.15
CA ILE A 491 26.46 6.34 19.65
C ILE A 491 25.18 6.55 20.44
N SER A 492 24.65 7.76 20.43
CA SER A 492 23.36 8.04 21.06
C SER A 492 22.21 7.39 20.29
N GLY A 493 21.11 7.09 20.99
CA GLY A 493 19.88 6.62 20.34
C GLY A 493 19.33 7.60 19.30
N ARG A 494 19.63 8.89 19.45
CA ARG A 494 19.24 9.93 18.50
C ARG A 494 20.04 9.85 17.19
N GLU A 495 21.34 9.56 17.27
CA GLU A 495 22.20 9.36 16.09
C GLU A 495 21.81 8.08 15.35
N ALA A 496 21.56 7.00 16.10
CA ALA A 496 21.07 5.75 15.51
C ALA A 496 19.74 5.93 14.76
N MET A 497 18.80 6.67 15.35
CA MET A 497 17.55 7.03 14.66
C MET A 497 17.79 7.88 13.41
N GLY A 498 18.70 8.86 13.47
CA GLY A 498 19.02 9.72 12.33
C GLY A 498 19.59 8.94 11.14
N SER A 499 20.49 7.99 11.40
CA SER A 499 21.00 7.08 10.38
C SER A 499 19.88 6.20 9.79
N LEU A 500 19.03 5.61 10.64
CA LEU A 500 17.89 4.80 10.16
C LEU A 500 16.87 5.63 9.36
N GLU A 501 16.61 6.88 9.71
CA GLU A 501 15.74 7.77 8.94
C GLU A 501 16.31 8.06 7.53
N ARG A 502 17.63 8.24 7.41
CA ARG A 502 18.31 8.36 6.09
C ARG A 502 18.19 7.09 5.26
N LEU A 503 18.15 5.93 5.90
CA LEU A 503 17.89 4.62 5.29
C LEU A 503 16.40 4.34 5.00
N GLY A 504 15.54 5.35 5.16
CA GLY A 504 14.13 5.32 4.76
C GLY A 504 13.16 4.85 5.85
N PHE A 505 13.60 4.71 7.10
CA PHE A 505 12.70 4.46 8.22
C PHE A 505 11.91 5.72 8.61
N ARG A 506 10.69 5.52 9.10
CA ARG A 506 9.81 6.57 9.62
C ARG A 506 9.41 6.25 11.05
N ARG A 507 9.20 7.27 11.86
CA ARG A 507 8.68 7.11 13.23
C ARG A 507 7.21 6.72 13.17
N ASP A 508 6.87 5.59 13.75
CA ASP A 508 5.49 5.13 13.92
C ASP A 508 4.93 5.62 15.26
N ARG A 509 5.49 5.13 16.37
CA ARG A 509 5.02 5.42 17.73
C ARG A 509 6.17 5.51 18.73
N GLN A 510 5.94 6.24 19.82
CA GLN A 510 6.89 6.37 20.94
C GLN A 510 6.18 6.09 22.26
N ASN A 511 6.78 5.24 23.10
CA ASN A 511 6.34 4.99 24.47
C ASN A 511 7.53 5.22 25.43
N GLY A 512 7.47 6.33 26.19
CA GLY A 512 8.58 6.74 27.06
C GLY A 512 9.85 7.05 26.26
N SER A 513 10.97 6.45 26.65
CA SER A 513 12.26 6.60 25.96
C SER A 513 12.42 5.71 24.73
N HIS A 514 11.45 4.86 24.37
CA HIS A 514 11.58 3.92 23.25
C HIS A 514 10.77 4.40 22.04
N VAL A 515 11.43 4.52 20.90
CA VAL A 515 10.82 4.94 19.63
C VAL A 515 10.78 3.76 18.67
N VAL A 516 9.60 3.46 18.13
CA VAL A 516 9.42 2.45 17.09
C VAL A 516 9.56 3.11 15.72
N LEU A 517 10.49 2.59 14.92
CA LEU A 517 10.73 2.98 13.54
C LEU A 517 10.23 1.88 12.61
N GLU A 518 9.57 2.27 11.51
CA GLU A 518 9.12 1.35 10.48
C GLU A 518 9.61 1.75 9.09
N ARG A 519 9.91 0.77 8.25
CA ARG A 519 10.21 0.97 6.83
C ARG A 519 9.40 -0.02 6.00
N VAL A 520 8.57 0.52 5.12
CA VAL A 520 7.78 -0.27 4.17
C VAL A 520 8.62 -0.55 2.93
N ARG A 521 8.95 -1.82 2.68
CA ARG A 521 9.63 -2.24 1.44
C ARG A 521 8.62 -2.50 0.32
N VAL A 522 9.13 -2.51 -0.92
CA VAL A 522 8.36 -2.68 -2.17
C VAL A 522 7.52 -3.98 -2.21
N VAL A 523 7.84 -4.98 -1.37
CA VAL A 523 7.17 -6.29 -1.31
C VAL A 523 6.30 -6.47 -0.06
N LYS A 524 5.55 -5.44 0.38
CA LYS A 524 4.68 -5.49 1.57
C LYS A 524 5.34 -6.02 2.87
N GLN A 525 6.67 -6.01 2.94
CA GLN A 525 7.42 -6.33 4.13
C GLN A 525 7.66 -5.04 4.91
N ILE A 526 7.26 -5.05 6.18
CA ILE A 526 7.48 -3.94 7.10
C ILE A 526 8.64 -4.36 7.99
N ASP A 527 9.78 -3.69 7.83
CA ASP A 527 10.85 -3.79 8.80
C ASP A 527 10.51 -2.85 9.95
N SER A 528 10.60 -3.34 11.19
CA SER A 528 10.35 -2.52 12.37
C SER A 528 11.43 -2.76 13.41
N CYS A 529 11.94 -1.68 14.00
CA CYS A 529 12.91 -1.74 15.08
C CYS A 529 12.54 -0.75 16.18
N THR A 530 12.95 -1.04 17.41
CA THR A 530 12.73 -0.15 18.56
C THR A 530 14.07 0.42 19.01
N VAL A 531 14.19 1.75 18.99
CA VAL A 531 15.42 2.45 19.40
C VAL A 531 15.20 3.11 20.77
N PRO A 532 16.00 2.75 21.80
CA PRO A 532 16.01 3.48 23.06
C PRO A 532 16.72 4.83 22.88
N LEU A 533 16.09 5.92 23.32
CA LEU A 533 16.65 7.27 23.33
C LEU A 533 17.55 7.49 24.54
N HIS A 534 18.61 6.69 24.66
CA HIS A 534 19.68 6.90 25.64
C HIS A 534 20.80 7.72 25.01
N ASP A 535 21.57 8.41 25.85
CA ASP A 535 22.70 9.24 25.39
C ASP A 535 23.83 8.39 24.78
N GLU A 536 23.89 7.10 25.14
CA GLU A 536 24.84 6.13 24.63
C GLU A 536 24.18 4.75 24.52
N LEU A 537 24.28 4.12 23.36
CA LEU A 537 23.83 2.75 23.10
C LEU A 537 25.04 1.82 23.10
N ASP A 538 24.95 0.77 23.91
CA ASP A 538 25.88 -0.34 23.91
C ASP A 538 25.86 -1.08 22.56
N SER A 539 27.04 -1.55 22.13
CA SER A 539 27.23 -2.18 20.82
C SER A 539 26.33 -3.39 20.60
N GLY A 540 25.98 -4.13 21.66
CA GLY A 540 25.01 -5.23 21.63
C GLY A 540 23.58 -4.75 21.35
N THR A 541 23.17 -3.63 21.93
CA THR A 541 21.86 -3.01 21.69
C THR A 541 21.78 -2.46 20.28
N LEU A 542 22.83 -1.79 19.79
CA LEU A 542 22.90 -1.32 18.42
C LEU A 542 22.88 -2.47 17.41
N ALA A 543 23.64 -3.54 17.64
CA ALA A 543 23.58 -4.75 16.82
C ALA A 543 22.18 -5.38 16.81
N GLY A 544 21.49 -5.39 17.96
CA GLY A 544 20.11 -5.86 18.08
C GLY A 544 19.13 -5.03 17.25
N ILE A 545 19.27 -3.71 17.27
CA ILE A 545 18.45 -2.77 16.48
C ILE A 545 18.67 -3.01 14.99
N LEU A 546 19.92 -3.10 14.53
CA LEU A 546 20.24 -3.31 13.11
C LEU A 546 19.75 -4.65 12.58
N ARG A 547 19.79 -5.71 13.40
CA ARG A 547 19.21 -7.01 13.05
C ARG A 547 17.69 -6.94 12.92
N GLN A 548 17.00 -6.25 13.83
CA GLN A 548 15.55 -6.04 13.74
C GLN A 548 15.17 -5.19 12.52
N ALA A 549 16.00 -4.19 12.20
CA ALA A 549 15.85 -3.31 11.05
C ALA A 549 16.23 -3.97 9.72
N ASN A 550 16.85 -5.16 9.75
CA ASN A 550 17.42 -5.81 8.57
C ASN A 550 18.34 -4.86 7.76
N VAL A 551 19.30 -4.26 8.47
CA VAL A 551 20.33 -3.32 7.98
C VAL A 551 21.71 -3.89 8.31
N THR A 552 22.66 -3.84 7.36
CA THR A 552 24.04 -4.28 7.59
C THR A 552 24.83 -3.23 8.38
N PRO A 553 25.87 -3.62 9.15
CA PRO A 553 26.75 -2.67 9.82
C PRO A 553 27.34 -1.62 8.87
N GLU A 554 27.69 -2.01 7.65
CA GLU A 554 28.24 -1.14 6.61
C GLU A 554 27.23 -0.07 6.18
N ASP A 555 26.02 -0.48 5.79
CA ASP A 555 24.96 0.45 5.36
C ASP A 555 24.62 1.46 6.47
N PHE A 556 24.66 1.00 7.72
CA PHE A 556 24.40 1.84 8.88
C PHE A 556 25.50 2.88 9.12
N LEU A 557 26.77 2.48 9.00
CA LEU A 557 27.91 3.37 9.20
C LEU A 557 28.08 4.38 8.07
N ASP A 558 27.78 3.99 6.83
CA ASP A 558 27.78 4.91 5.68
C ASP A 558 26.71 6.02 5.81
N ASN A 559 25.70 5.79 6.66
CA ASN A 559 24.59 6.71 6.90
C ASN A 559 24.57 7.31 8.31
N LEU A 560 25.59 7.06 9.14
CA LEU A 560 25.79 7.67 10.45
C LEU A 560 26.25 9.13 10.29
#